data_AF-J6DMX8-F1
#
_entry.id   AF-J6DMX8-F1
#
_cell.length_a   1.000
_cell.length_b   1.000
_cell.length_c   1.000
_cell.angle_alpha   90.00
_cell.angle_beta   90.00
_cell.angle_gamma   90.00
#
_symmetry.space_group_name_H-M   'P 1'
#
loop_
_entity.id
_entity.type
_entity.pdbx_description
1 polymer ?
#
loop_
_entity_poly.entity_id
_entity_poly.type
_entity_poly.pdbx_seq_one_letter_code
_entity_poly.pdbx_strand_id
1 'polypeptide(L)' 'MASVLFDQLDGKMRFNGEFVAWKDAKIHVLTHGLHYASADFEGERT' A
#
# COMPACT_ATOMS: atom_id res chain seq x y z
N MET A 1 -7.46 15.15 -10.40
CA MET A 1 -7.80 13.78 -9.97
C MET A 1 -6.85 12.84 -10.69
N ALA A 2 -6.31 11.81 -10.04
CA ALA A 2 -5.47 10.82 -10.72
C ALA A 2 -6.28 10.16 -11.86
N SER A 3 -5.67 10.02 -13.04
CA SER A 3 -6.31 9.43 -14.23
C SER A 3 -6.37 7.90 -14.17
N VAL A 4 -5.60 7.28 -13.27
CA VAL A 4 -5.49 5.84 -13.04
C VAL A 4 -5.70 5.58 -11.56
N LEU A 5 -6.37 4.47 -11.22
CA LEU A 5 -6.54 4.05 -9.83
C LEU A 5 -5.18 3.64 -9.23
N PHE A 6 -4.96 3.93 -7.94
CA PHE A 6 -3.67 3.67 -7.30
C PHE A 6 -3.29 2.19 -7.32
N ASP A 7 -4.23 1.26 -7.26
CA ASP A 7 -3.97 -0.19 -7.31
C ASP A 7 -3.55 -0.69 -8.71
N GLN A 8 -3.81 0.11 -9.75
CA GLN A 8 -3.50 -0.19 -11.15
C GLN A 8 -2.17 0.42 -11.63
N LEU A 9 -1.40 1.03 -10.72
CA LEU A 9 -0.09 1.55 -11.07
C LEU A 9 0.92 0.42 -11.32
N ASP A 10 1.82 0.65 -12.27
CA ASP A 10 2.97 -0.20 -12.51
C ASP A 10 4.12 0.19 -11.56
N GLY A 11 4.91 -0.81 -11.13
CA GLY A 11 6.09 -0.58 -10.32
C GLY A 11 6.37 -1.70 -9.32
N LYS A 12 7.28 -1.41 -8.37
CA LYS A 12 7.59 -2.27 -7.23
C LYS A 12 7.28 -1.53 -5.94
N MET A 13 6.72 -2.25 -4.97
CA MET A 13 6.48 -1.75 -3.62
C MET A 13 7.31 -2.56 -2.64
N ARG A 14 7.90 -1.89 -1.64
CA ARG A 14 8.54 -2.59 -0.53
C ARG A 14 7.46 -3.03 0.44
N PHE A 15 7.33 -4.34 0.65
CA PHE A 15 6.32 -4.94 1.50
C PHE A 15 6.98 -6.00 2.39
N ASN A 16 6.86 -5.85 3.71
CA ASN A 16 7.44 -6.77 4.70
C ASN A 16 8.93 -7.10 4.52
N GLY A 17 9.73 -6.11 4.09
CA GLY A 17 11.18 -6.25 3.92
C GLY A 17 11.65 -6.65 2.52
N GLU A 18 10.73 -6.95 1.61
CA GLU A 18 11.05 -7.38 0.24
C GLU A 18 10.42 -6.47 -0.81
N PHE A 19 10.95 -6.48 -2.03
CA PHE A 19 10.34 -5.80 -3.17
C PHE A 19 9.39 -6.73 -3.91
N VAL A 20 8.10 -6.39 -3.91
CA VAL A 20 7.05 -7.10 -4.64
C VAL A 20 6.55 -6.24 -5.80
N ALA A 21 5.86 -6.83 -6.78
CA ALA A 21 5.15 -6.03 -7.79
C ALA A 21 4.05 -5.22 -7.11
N TRP A 22 3.79 -4.00 -7.60
CA TRP A 22 2.83 -3.07 -7.01
C TRP A 22 1.46 -3.73 -6.72
N LYS A 23 0.93 -4.45 -7.70
CA LYS A 23 -0.34 -5.18 -7.62
C LYS A 23 -0.39 -6.27 -6.53
N ASP A 24 0.76 -6.76 -6.07
CA ASP A 24 0.86 -7.87 -5.13
C ASP A 24 0.97 -7.39 -3.66
N ALA A 25 1.16 -6.09 -3.44
CA ALA A 25 1.18 -5.49 -2.10
C ALA A 25 -0.24 -5.36 -1.52
N LYS A 26 -0.86 -6.50 -1.20
CA LYS A 26 -2.23 -6.60 -0.68
C LYS A 26 -2.26 -6.97 0.80
N ILE A 27 -3.31 -6.54 1.48
CA ILE A 27 -3.67 -6.97 2.84
C ILE A 27 -5.03 -7.67 2.82
N HIS A 28 -5.28 -8.53 3.80
CA HIS A 28 -6.58 -9.19 3.92
C HIS A 28 -7.65 -8.17 4.33
N VAL A 29 -8.90 -8.35 3.90
CA VAL A 29 -9.99 -7.41 4.24
C VAL A 29 -10.16 -7.29 5.75
N LEU A 30 -10.06 -8.39 6.50
CA LEU A 30 -10.16 -8.40 7.98
C LEU A 30 -8.89 -7.90 8.72
N THR A 31 -8.04 -7.12 8.06
CA THR A 31 -6.86 -6.54 8.73
C THR A 31 -7.31 -5.56 9.80
N HIS A 32 -6.76 -5.68 11.01
CA HIS A 32 -7.14 -4.87 12.17
C HIS A 32 -6.96 -3.36 11.92
N GLY A 33 -5.86 -2.97 11.27
CA GLY A 33 -5.60 -1.58 10.90
C GLY A 33 -6.70 -0.94 10.04
N LEU A 34 -7.39 -1.74 9.22
CA LEU A 34 -8.51 -1.25 8.39
C LEU A 34 -9.80 -1.02 9.19
N HIS A 35 -10.02 -1.80 10.25
CA HIS A 35 -11.25 -1.76 11.04
C HIS A 35 -11.16 -0.84 12.26
N TYR A 36 -9.95 -0.69 12.81
CA TYR A 36 -9.72 -0.01 14.09
C TYR A 36 -8.70 1.13 13.98
N ALA A 37 -8.38 1.56 12.75
CA ALA A 37 -7.42 2.63 12.47
C ALA A 37 -6.05 2.46 13.16
N SER A 38 -5.66 1.21 13.45
CA SER A 38 -4.44 0.88 14.19
C SER A 38 -3.23 0.81 13.25
N ALA A 39 -2.86 1.95 12.67
CA ALA A 39 -1.70 2.09 11.80
C ALA A 39 -1.15 3.52 11.85
N ASP A 40 0.18 3.64 11.89
CA ASP A 40 0.90 4.91 11.76
C ASP A 40 1.60 4.97 10.39
N PHE A 41 1.72 6.17 9.82
CA PHE A 41 2.40 6.39 8.55
C PHE A 41 3.17 7.71 8.55
N GLU A 42 4.18 7.80 7.68
CA GLU A 42 4.99 8.99 7.49
C GLU A 42 4.93 9.44 6.02
N GLY A 43 4.93 10.75 5.80
CA GLY A 43 5.00 11.34 4.47
C GLY A 43 6.38 11.94 4.24
N GLU A 44 7.10 11.45 3.25
CA GLU A 44 8.40 11.99 2.85
C GLU A 44 8.26 12.82 1.56
N ARG A 45 9.00 13.92 1.48
CA ARG A 45 9.20 14.69 0.26
C ARG A 45 10.68 15.00 0.10
N THR A 46 11.21 14.69 -1.06
CA THR A 46 12.51 15.18 -1.55
C THR A 46 12.34 16.47 -2.33
#